data_AF-A0A0R1HG38-F1
#
_entry.id   AF-A0A0R1HG38-F1
#
_cell.length_a   1.000
_cell.length_b   1.000
_cell.length_c   1.000
_cell.angle_alpha   90.00
_cell.angle_beta   90.00
_cell.angle_gamma   90.00
#
_symmetry.space_group_name_H-M   'P 1'
#
loop_
_entity.id
_entity.type
_entity.pdbx_description
1 polymer ?
#
loop_
_entity_poly.entity_id
_entity_poly.type
_entity_poly.pdbx_seq_one_letter_code
_entity_poly.pdbx_strand_id
1 'polypeptide(L)'
;MKSDAYKVIDISQKLESKQTFGQKLADNVAKFGGSWPFIIIFVFFMIFWIIINTTQLFGKGFDPYPFILLNLFLSMLAAMQAPLIMMSQNRSAEYDRLQANNDYHINQKSENEIREVHSKLDHLLQEDNTSFLEIQKMQLEMLGDIQKHITEQSKIITELSQESHKA
;
A
#
# COMPACT_ATOMS: atom_id res chain seq x y z
N MET A 1 -6.36 25.18 -2.73
CA MET A 1 -5.93 23.77 -2.69
C MET A 1 -7.03 22.92 -3.30
N LYS A 2 -6.81 22.37 -4.49
CA LYS A 2 -7.76 21.45 -5.12
C LYS A 2 -7.55 20.10 -4.44
N SER A 3 -8.52 19.64 -3.67
CA SER A 3 -8.56 18.27 -3.16
C SER A 3 -8.72 17.36 -4.36
N ASP A 4 -7.62 16.95 -4.97
CA ASP A 4 -7.62 15.87 -5.94
C ASP A 4 -8.09 14.62 -5.22
N ALA A 5 -9.37 14.30 -5.45
CA ALA A 5 -10.06 13.18 -4.85
C ALA A 5 -9.21 11.91 -5.03
N TYR A 6 -8.82 11.32 -3.89
CA TYR A 6 -8.08 10.08 -3.84
C TYR A 6 -8.85 8.99 -4.61
N LYS A 7 -8.42 8.74 -5.84
CA LYS A 7 -8.94 7.65 -6.65
C LYS A 7 -8.17 6.39 -6.27
N VAL A 8 -8.67 5.66 -5.27
CA VAL A 8 -8.23 4.29 -5.01
C VAL A 8 -8.36 3.53 -6.33
N ILE A 9 -7.23 3.13 -6.91
CA ILE A 9 -7.26 2.23 -8.05
C ILE A 9 -7.42 0.84 -7.46
N ASP A 10 -8.64 0.30 -7.53
CA ASP A 10 -8.87 -1.10 -7.22
C ASP A 10 -8.31 -1.95 -8.37
N ILE A 11 -7.12 -2.50 -8.14
CA ILE A 11 -6.40 -3.32 -9.12
C ILE A 11 -7.17 -4.60 -9.43
N SER A 12 -7.87 -5.15 -8.43
CA SER A 12 -8.69 -6.35 -8.56
C SER A 12 -9.82 -6.12 -9.56
N GLN A 13 -10.56 -5.02 -9.44
CA GLN A 13 -11.64 -4.68 -10.38
C GLN A 13 -11.13 -4.50 -11.81
N LYS A 14 -9.96 -3.88 -11.98
CA LYS A 14 -9.37 -3.65 -13.30
C LYS A 14 -8.97 -4.96 -13.98
N LEU A 15 -8.52 -5.95 -13.22
CA LEU A 15 -8.13 -7.25 -13.76
C LEU A 15 -9.33 -8.18 -13.96
N GLU A 16 -10.30 -8.17 -13.05
CA GLU A 16 -11.54 -8.96 -13.18
C GLU A 16 -12.34 -8.57 -14.43
N SER A 17 -12.34 -7.29 -14.80
CA SER A 17 -13.04 -6.80 -16.00
C SER A 17 -12.50 -7.36 -17.33
N LYS A 18 -11.28 -7.93 -17.32
CA LYS A 18 -10.60 -8.47 -18.51
C LYS A 18 -10.57 -10.00 -18.57
N GLN A 19 -11.19 -10.69 -17.61
CA GLN A 19 -11.09 -12.15 -17.54
C GLN A 19 -11.87 -12.85 -18.66
N THR A 20 -11.18 -13.75 -19.36
CA THR A 20 -11.81 -14.63 -20.36
C THR A 20 -12.54 -15.80 -19.67
N PHE A 21 -13.48 -16.42 -20.39
CA PHE A 21 -14.21 -17.59 -19.87
C PHE A 21 -13.27 -18.74 -19.47
N GLY A 22 -12.23 -19.00 -20.26
CA GLY A 22 -11.25 -20.05 -19.95
C GLY A 22 -10.47 -19.78 -18.66
N GLN A 23 -10.14 -18.51 -18.39
CA GLN A 23 -9.48 -18.12 -17.14
C GLN A 23 -10.38 -18.31 -15.92
N LYS A 24 -11.68 -17.99 -16.03
CA LYS A 24 -12.65 -18.23 -14.96
C LYS A 24 -12.83 -19.72 -14.68
N LEU A 25 -12.87 -20.53 -15.73
CA LEU A 25 -12.97 -21.99 -15.59
C LEU A 25 -11.72 -22.59 -14.95
N ALA A 26 -10.52 -22.19 -15.38
CA ALA A 26 -9.27 -22.65 -14.80
C ALA A 26 -9.18 -22.36 -13.29
N ASP A 27 -9.73 -21.24 -12.83
CA ASP A 27 -9.69 -20.85 -11.41
C ASP A 27 -10.59 -21.68 -10.55
N ASN A 28 -11.80 -21.88 -11.05
CA ASN A 28 -12.77 -22.71 -10.36
C ASN A 28 -12.25 -24.13 -10.27
N VAL A 29 -11.62 -24.64 -11.35
CA VAL A 29 -11.00 -25.97 -11.36
C VAL A 29 -9.78 -26.03 -10.44
N ALA A 30 -8.91 -25.02 -10.41
CA ALA A 30 -7.74 -24.98 -9.52
C ALA A 30 -8.14 -24.89 -8.04
N LYS A 31 -9.13 -24.04 -7.72
CA LYS A 31 -9.68 -23.92 -6.36
C LYS A 31 -10.38 -25.20 -5.90
N PHE A 32 -11.15 -25.84 -6.78
CA PHE A 32 -11.84 -27.08 -6.47
C PHE A 32 -10.85 -28.25 -6.33
N GLY A 33 -9.93 -28.40 -7.28
CA GLY A 33 -8.90 -29.45 -7.30
C GLY A 33 -7.92 -29.37 -6.13
N GLY A 34 -7.67 -28.18 -5.58
CA GLY A 34 -6.84 -27.97 -4.39
C GLY A 34 -7.57 -28.15 -3.05
N SER A 35 -8.85 -28.51 -3.04
CA SER A 35 -9.65 -28.58 -1.81
C SER A 35 -9.59 -29.97 -1.15
N TRP A 36 -9.56 -30.01 0.19
CA TRP A 36 -9.60 -31.26 0.97
C TRP A 36 -10.82 -32.14 0.68
N PRO A 37 -12.06 -31.60 0.55
CA PRO A 37 -13.23 -32.41 0.19
C PRO A 37 -13.13 -33.08 -1.17
N PHE A 38 -12.51 -32.43 -2.17
CA PHE A 38 -12.30 -33.02 -3.49
C PHE A 38 -11.42 -34.26 -3.41
N ILE A 39 -10.30 -34.20 -2.67
CA ILE A 39 -9.39 -35.34 -2.49
C ILE A 39 -10.14 -36.53 -1.87
N ILE A 40 -10.96 -36.28 -0.85
CA ILE A 40 -11.74 -37.33 -0.17
C ILE A 40 -12.72 -37.99 -1.13
N ILE A 41 -13.52 -37.20 -1.86
CA ILE A 41 -14.49 -37.72 -2.85
C ILE A 41 -13.77 -38.51 -3.95
N PHE A 42 -12.61 -38.02 -4.41
CA PHE A 42 -11.83 -38.66 -5.45
C PHE A 42 -11.29 -40.02 -5.02
N VAL A 43 -10.78 -40.14 -3.80
CA VAL A 43 -10.32 -41.41 -3.21
C VAL A 43 -11.51 -42.38 -3.05
N PHE A 44 -12.65 -41.91 -2.55
CA PHE A 44 -13.86 -42.74 -2.47
C PHE A 44 -14.32 -43.24 -3.84
N PHE A 45 -14.31 -42.37 -4.85
CA PHE A 45 -14.64 -42.74 -6.23
C PHE A 45 -13.69 -43.83 -6.75
N MET A 46 -12.39 -43.69 -6.51
CA MET A 46 -11.42 -44.73 -6.89
C MET A 46 -11.68 -46.07 -6.21
N ILE A 47 -11.92 -46.08 -4.90
CA ILE A 47 -12.24 -47.30 -4.14
C ILE A 47 -13.51 -47.94 -4.69
N PHE A 48 -14.54 -47.13 -4.93
CA PHE A 48 -15.82 -47.58 -5.48
C PHE A 48 -15.66 -48.19 -6.89
N TRP A 49 -14.87 -47.55 -7.76
CA TRP A 49 -14.55 -48.05 -9.10
C TRP A 49 -13.86 -49.42 -9.04
N ILE A 50 -12.87 -49.56 -8.16
CA ILE A 50 -12.14 -50.81 -7.94
C ILE A 50 -13.09 -51.91 -7.47
N ILE A 51 -13.97 -51.62 -6.49
CA ILE A 51 -14.94 -52.59 -5.96
C ILE A 51 -15.87 -53.08 -7.06
N ILE A 52 -16.52 -52.18 -7.81
CA ILE A 52 -17.46 -52.55 -8.89
C ILE A 52 -16.79 -53.45 -9.93
N ASN A 53 -15.57 -53.10 -10.36
CA ASN A 53 -14.87 -53.83 -11.40
C ASN A 53 -14.31 -55.17 -10.90
N THR A 54 -13.90 -55.24 -9.63
CA THR A 54 -13.37 -56.47 -9.02
C THR A 54 -14.47 -57.49 -8.72
N THR A 55 -15.63 -57.04 -8.20
CA THR A 55 -16.74 -57.95 -7.89
C THR A 55 -17.52 -58.38 -9.13
N GLN A 56 -17.13 -57.92 -10.32
CA GLN A 56 -17.78 -58.22 -11.60
C GLN A 56 -19.31 -58.06 -11.51
N LEU A 57 -19.76 -56.99 -10.84
CA LEU A 57 -21.16 -56.82 -10.44
C LEU A 57 -22.15 -56.85 -11.64
N PHE A 58 -21.65 -56.61 -12.85
CA PHE A 58 -22.40 -56.61 -14.11
C PHE A 58 -22.04 -57.77 -15.07
N GLY A 59 -21.40 -58.84 -14.59
CA GLY A 59 -21.15 -60.07 -15.36
C GLY A 59 -20.07 -60.00 -16.45
N LYS A 60 -19.57 -58.80 -16.78
CA LYS A 60 -18.33 -58.56 -17.55
C LYS A 60 -17.51 -57.52 -16.79
N GLY A 61 -16.26 -57.83 -16.49
CA GLY A 61 -15.33 -56.84 -15.92
C GLY A 61 -15.08 -55.75 -16.97
N PHE A 62 -15.63 -54.56 -16.75
CA PHE A 62 -15.48 -53.42 -17.66
C PHE A 62 -14.04 -52.92 -17.69
N ASP A 63 -13.36 -52.93 -16.54
CA ASP A 63 -11.95 -52.61 -16.36
C ASP A 63 -11.29 -53.65 -15.43
N PRO A 64 -10.95 -54.86 -15.92
CA PRO A 64 -10.30 -55.89 -15.11
C PRO A 64 -8.92 -55.45 -14.62
N TYR A 65 -8.45 -56.02 -13.51
CA TYR A 65 -7.08 -55.81 -13.04
C TYR A 65 -6.09 -56.11 -14.18
N PRO A 66 -5.19 -55.16 -14.55
CA PRO A 66 -4.64 -54.07 -13.74
C PRO A 66 -5.29 -52.66 -13.88
N PHE A 67 -6.57 -52.54 -14.25
CA PHE A 67 -7.33 -51.27 -14.37
C PHE A 67 -6.77 -50.26 -15.39
N ILE A 68 -6.69 -50.67 -16.66
CA ILE A 68 -6.08 -49.85 -17.72
C ILE A 68 -6.87 -48.56 -18.00
N LEU A 69 -8.20 -48.60 -17.91
CA LEU A 69 -9.04 -47.43 -18.20
C LEU A 69 -8.92 -46.39 -17.09
N LEU A 70 -8.95 -46.84 -15.82
CA LEU A 70 -8.72 -45.96 -14.67
C LEU A 70 -7.34 -45.30 -14.76
N ASN A 71 -6.30 -46.08 -15.05
CA ASN A 71 -4.94 -45.57 -15.16
C ASN A 71 -4.79 -44.54 -16.30
N LEU A 72 -5.42 -44.79 -17.46
CA LEU A 72 -5.44 -43.85 -18.57
C LEU A 72 -6.11 -42.53 -18.19
N PHE A 73 -7.26 -42.59 -17.51
CA PHE A 73 -7.98 -41.40 -17.07
C PHE A 73 -7.18 -40.58 -16.05
N LEU A 74 -6.57 -41.25 -15.06
CA LEU A 74 -5.71 -40.60 -14.06
C LEU A 74 -4.51 -39.91 -14.72
N SER A 75 -3.89 -40.56 -15.70
CA SER A 75 -2.74 -40.01 -16.42
C SER A 75 -3.13 -38.77 -17.23
N MET A 76 -4.28 -38.80 -17.93
CA MET A 76 -4.80 -37.65 -18.66
C MET A 76 -5.14 -36.50 -17.71
N LEU A 77 -5.78 -36.80 -16.57
CA LEU A 77 -6.13 -35.80 -15.56
C LEU A 77 -4.88 -35.14 -15.00
N ALA A 78 -3.86 -35.91 -14.63
CA ALA A 78 -2.59 -35.40 -14.13
C ALA A 78 -1.85 -34.53 -15.18
N ALA A 79 -1.85 -34.94 -16.45
CA ALA A 79 -1.24 -34.17 -17.53
C ALA A 79 -1.89 -32.79 -17.73
N MET A 80 -3.21 -32.69 -17.54
CA MET A 80 -3.92 -31.41 -17.62
C MET A 80 -3.77 -30.54 -16.36
N GLN A 81 -3.44 -31.12 -15.20
CA GLN A 81 -3.30 -30.37 -13.95
C GLN A 81 -2.16 -29.36 -14.00
N ALA A 82 -0.97 -29.74 -14.50
CA ALA A 82 0.19 -28.85 -14.48
C ALA A 82 -0.02 -27.53 -15.25
N PRO A 83 -0.55 -27.51 -16.49
CA PRO A 83 -0.88 -26.27 -17.18
C PRO A 83 -1.97 -25.45 -16.48
N LEU A 84 -3.01 -26.08 -15.92
CA LEU A 84 -4.08 -25.37 -15.20
C LEU A 84 -3.56 -24.69 -13.94
N ILE A 85 -2.73 -25.40 -13.17
CA ILE A 85 -2.05 -24.85 -12.00
C ILE A 85 -1.14 -23.70 -12.42
N MET A 86 -0.33 -23.88 -13.47
CA MET A 86 0.58 -22.85 -13.97
C MET A 86 -0.18 -21.61 -14.48
N MET A 87 -1.33 -21.77 -15.13
CA MET A 87 -2.18 -20.64 -15.55
C MET A 87 -2.73 -19.87 -14.34
N SER A 88 -3.22 -20.58 -13.32
CA SER A 88 -3.71 -19.96 -12.08
C SER A 88 -2.58 -19.26 -11.31
N GLN A 89 -1.39 -19.85 -11.29
CA GLN A 89 -0.18 -19.26 -10.68
C GLN A 89 0.29 -18.02 -11.44
N ASN A 90 0.43 -18.10 -12.77
CA ASN A 90 0.87 -16.98 -13.60
C ASN A 90 -0.05 -15.77 -13.44
N ARG A 91 -1.36 -16.01 -13.33
CA ARG A 91 -2.30 -14.93 -13.06
C ARG A 91 -2.17 -14.37 -11.65
N SER A 92 -2.02 -15.21 -10.63
CA SER A 92 -1.82 -14.73 -9.26
C SER A 92 -0.56 -13.86 -9.15
N ALA A 93 0.53 -14.27 -9.82
CA ALA A 93 1.75 -13.47 -9.92
C ALA A 93 1.56 -12.14 -10.67
N GLU A 94 0.68 -12.10 -11.69
CA GLU A 94 0.34 -10.84 -12.38
C GLU A 94 -0.41 -9.87 -11.45
N TYR A 95 -1.37 -10.36 -10.66
CA TYR A 95 -2.04 -9.58 -9.62
C TYR A 95 -1.03 -9.03 -8.61
N ASP A 96 -0.18 -9.89 -8.06
CA ASP A 96 0.85 -9.51 -7.08
C ASP A 96 1.79 -8.44 -7.64
N ARG A 97 2.21 -8.58 -8.90
CA ARG A 97 3.07 -7.60 -9.58
C ARG A 97 2.38 -6.25 -9.71
N LEU A 98 1.11 -6.23 -10.08
CA LEU A 98 0.38 -4.96 -10.24
C LEU A 98 0.13 -4.28 -8.90
N GLN A 99 -0.20 -5.05 -7.87
CA GLN A 99 -0.30 -4.56 -6.50
C GLN A 99 1.00 -3.93 -6.03
N ALA A 100 2.13 -4.63 -6.20
CA ALA A 100 3.43 -4.10 -5.83
C ALA A 100 3.78 -2.79 -6.57
N ASN A 101 3.44 -2.67 -7.87
CA ASN A 101 3.66 -1.43 -8.62
C ASN A 101 2.79 -0.28 -8.09
N ASN A 102 1.53 -0.54 -7.78
CA ASN A 102 0.64 0.47 -7.21
C ASN A 102 1.12 0.94 -5.84
N ASP A 103 1.52 0.01 -4.97
CA ASP A 103 2.06 0.30 -3.65
C ASP A 103 3.36 1.13 -3.75
N TYR A 104 4.22 0.80 -4.72
CA TYR A 104 5.41 1.59 -5.02
C TYR A 104 5.08 3.04 -5.43
N HIS A 105 4.08 3.25 -6.30
CA HIS A 105 3.66 4.60 -6.69
C HIS A 105 3.03 5.38 -5.54
N ILE A 106 2.22 4.74 -4.70
CA ILE A 106 1.68 5.36 -3.49
C ILE A 106 2.81 5.78 -2.56
N ASN A 107 3.78 4.89 -2.32
CA ASN A 107 4.91 5.18 -1.43
C ASN A 107 5.75 6.36 -1.92
N GLN A 108 6.10 6.41 -3.21
CA GLN A 108 6.82 7.56 -3.77
C GLN A 108 6.02 8.86 -3.65
N LYS A 109 4.69 8.80 -3.85
CA LYS A 109 3.84 9.98 -3.69
C LYS A 109 3.82 10.45 -2.23
N SER A 110 3.65 9.52 -1.28
CA SER A 110 3.70 9.83 0.15
C SER A 110 5.05 10.40 0.57
N GLU A 111 6.16 9.88 0.03
CA GLU A 111 7.49 10.44 0.27
C GLU A 111 7.58 11.90 -0.23
N ASN A 112 7.07 12.19 -1.42
CA ASN A 112 7.04 13.56 -1.97
C ASN A 112 6.15 14.49 -1.15
N GLU A 113 4.97 14.04 -0.72
CA GLU A 113 4.07 14.81 0.14
C GLU A 113 4.73 15.12 1.50
N ILE A 114 5.43 14.15 2.10
CA ILE A 114 6.21 14.34 3.33
C ILE A 114 7.33 15.36 3.09
N ARG A 115 8.06 15.25 1.99
CA ARG A 115 9.13 16.19 1.62
C ARG A 115 8.59 17.61 1.42
N GLU A 116 7.42 17.76 0.81
CA GLU A 116 6.77 19.07 0.64
C GLU A 116 6.36 19.68 1.99
N VAL A 117 5.78 18.87 2.89
CA VAL A 117 5.45 19.30 4.26
C VAL A 117 6.71 19.71 5.01
N HIS A 118 7.80 18.94 4.89
CA HIS A 118 9.08 19.25 5.54
C HIS A 118 9.64 20.58 5.03
N SER A 119 9.65 20.81 3.71
CA SER A 119 10.10 22.07 3.12
C SER A 119 9.26 23.27 3.56
N LYS A 120 7.94 23.12 3.71
CA LYS A 120 7.08 24.19 4.24
C LYS A 120 7.38 24.46 5.72
N LEU A 121 7.63 23.43 6.52
CA LEU A 121 8.03 23.58 7.91
C LEU A 121 9.36 24.32 8.02
N ASP A 122 10.37 23.95 7.21
CA ASP A 122 11.66 24.64 7.18
C ASP A 122 11.52 26.12 6.82
N HIS A 123 10.68 26.43 5.83
CA HIS A 123 10.39 27.82 5.43
C HIS A 123 9.76 28.62 6.57
N LEU A 124 8.74 28.07 7.24
CA LEU A 124 8.08 28.73 8.38
C LEU A 124 9.06 28.97 9.53
N LEU A 125 9.88 27.97 9.87
CA LEU A 125 10.87 28.08 10.94
C LEU A 125 11.95 29.13 10.63
N GLN A 126 12.32 29.32 9.36
CA GLN A 126 13.30 30.33 8.97
C GLN A 126 12.70 31.75 8.97
N GLU A 127 11.46 31.91 8.50
CA GLU A 127 10.75 33.18 8.49
C GLU A 127 10.47 33.70 9.91
N ASP A 128 9.96 32.84 10.80
CA ASP A 128 9.65 33.19 12.19
C ASP A 128 10.90 33.62 12.98
N ASN A 129 12.02 32.91 12.82
CA ASN A 129 13.27 33.24 13.50
C ASN A 129 13.81 34.61 13.08
N THR A 130 13.74 34.94 11.79
CA THR A 130 14.26 36.22 11.27
C THR A 130 13.41 37.38 11.76
N SER A 131 12.09 37.24 11.69
CA SER A 131 11.13 38.25 12.15
C SER A 131 11.27 38.52 13.65
N PHE A 132 11.48 37.46 14.45
CA PHE A 132 11.70 37.60 15.89
C PHE A 132 12.99 38.36 16.21
N LEU A 133 14.07 38.13 15.46
CA LEU A 133 15.33 38.85 15.63
C LEU A 133 15.21 40.34 15.25
N GLU A 134 14.47 40.66 14.20
CA GLU A 134 14.21 42.05 13.81
C GLU A 134 13.42 42.81 14.87
N ILE A 135 12.37 42.19 15.43
CA ILE A 135 11.59 42.76 16.53
C ILE A 135 12.49 43.00 17.75
N GLN A 136 13.33 42.04 18.13
CA GLN A 136 14.27 42.21 19.24
C GLN A 136 15.27 43.36 18.99
N LYS A 137 15.78 43.50 17.76
CA LYS A 137 16.69 44.58 17.40
C LYS A 137 16.03 45.94 17.51
N MET A 138 14.80 46.08 17.00
CA MET A 138 14.02 47.32 17.11
C MET A 138 13.75 47.68 18.58
N GLN A 139 13.46 46.70 19.43
CA GLN A 139 13.29 46.91 20.87
C GLN A 139 14.59 47.42 21.52
N LEU A 140 15.74 46.86 21.18
CA LEU A 140 17.04 47.32 21.70
C LEU A 140 17.38 48.75 21.26
N GLU A 141 17.07 49.09 20.00
CA GLU A 141 17.26 50.43 19.45
C GLU A 141 16.37 51.45 20.17
N MET A 142 15.10 51.10 20.37
CA MET A 142 14.14 51.93 21.12
C MET A 142 14.58 52.11 22.58
N LEU A 143 15.08 51.06 23.25
CA LEU A 143 15.68 51.17 24.58
C LEU A 143 16.89 52.10 24.59
N GLY A 144 17.73 52.05 23.54
CA GLY A 144 18.87 52.95 23.38
C GLY A 144 18.46 54.42 23.23
N ASP A 145 17.43 54.70 22.45
CA ASP A 145 16.91 56.06 22.25
C ASP A 145 16.19 56.58 23.48
N ILE A 146 15.39 55.74 24.15
CA ILE A 146 14.82 56.08 25.47
C ILE A 146 15.94 56.41 26.46
N GLN A 147 17.02 55.62 26.48
CA GLN A 147 18.16 55.88 27.36
C GLN A 147 18.84 57.22 27.04
N LYS A 148 18.99 57.58 25.77
CA LYS A 148 19.51 58.90 25.37
C LYS A 148 18.60 60.02 25.84
N HIS A 149 17.30 59.92 25.57
CA HIS A 149 16.33 60.93 26.00
C HIS A 149 16.28 61.09 27.52
N ILE A 150 16.35 59.99 28.28
CA ILE A 150 16.45 60.04 29.75
C ILE A 150 17.73 60.77 30.17
N THR A 151 18.87 60.46 29.54
CA THR A 151 20.17 61.08 29.86
C THR A 151 20.17 62.57 29.54
N GLU A 152 19.57 62.95 28.42
CA GLU A 152 19.47 64.33 27.96
C GLU A 152 18.51 65.15 28.83
N GLN A 153 17.36 64.59 29.22
CA GLN A 153 16.48 65.20 30.20
C GLN A 153 17.15 65.34 31.57
N SER A 154 17.88 64.33 32.03
CA SER A 154 18.65 64.42 33.28
C SER A 154 19.67 65.56 33.24
N LYS A 155 20.30 65.79 32.08
CA LYS A 155 21.26 66.88 31.89
C LYS A 155 20.57 68.24 31.93
N ILE A 156 19.45 68.41 31.23
CA ILE A 156 18.66 69.65 31.22
C ILE A 156 18.14 69.99 32.63
N ILE A 157 17.63 68.99 33.37
CA ILE A 157 17.19 69.19 34.76
C ILE A 157 18.36 69.64 35.65
N THR A 158 19.55 69.09 35.44
CA THR A 158 20.76 69.47 36.19
C THR A 158 21.16 70.92 35.85
N GLU A 159 21.11 71.31 34.59
CA GLU A 159 21.42 72.68 34.14
C GLU A 159 20.41 73.71 34.66
N LEU A 160 19.10 73.42 34.59
CA LEU A 160 18.03 74.26 35.15
C LEU A 160 18.16 74.40 36.68
N SER A 161 18.50 73.32 37.38
CA SER A 161 18.76 73.36 38.82
C SER A 161 19.99 74.21 39.17
N GLN A 162 21.00 74.28 38.29
CA GLN A 162 22.17 75.13 38.48
C GLN A 162 21.87 76.62 38.20
N GLU A 163 21.02 76.92 37.21
CA GLU A 163 20.58 78.31 36.95
C GLU A 163 19.66 78.85 38.05
N SER A 164 18.74 78.03 38.55
CA SER A 164 17.85 78.40 39.66
C SER A 164 18.59 78.73 40.96
N HIS A 165 19.81 78.22 41.16
CA HIS A 165 20.62 78.53 42.34
C HIS A 165 21.54 79.75 42.14
N LYS A 166 21.60 80.32 40.95
CA LYS A 166 22.38 81.53 40.63
C LYS A 166 21.55 82.82 40.56
N ALA A 167 20.22 82.71 40.54
CA ALA A 167 19.28 83.84 40.64
C ALA A 167 18.83 84.05 42.09
#